data_AF-A0A3C2E4W2-F1
#
_entry.id   AF-A0A3C2E4W2-F1
#
_cell.length_a   1.000
_cell.length_b   1.000
_cell.length_c   1.000
_cell.angle_alpha   90.00
_cell.angle_beta   90.00
_cell.angle_gamma   90.00
#
_symmetry.space_group_name_H-M   'P 1'
#
loop_
_entity.id
_entity.type
_entity.pdbx_description
1 polymer ?
#
loop_
_entity_poly.entity_id
_entity_poly.type
_entity_poly.pdbx_seq_one_letter_code
_entity_poly.pdbx_strand_id
1 'polypeptide(L)'
;MFERPELDAILRAYGRRVAAGDWRDYAIDSLKDQAVFSIYRRTSEHPLYRIVKTPADARRQGAWSILAPGGTIVKRGRELAALLTFFDRRKFRVVE
;
A
#
# COMPACT_ATOMS: atom_id res chain seq x y z
N MET A 1 0.78 1.30 -14.07
CA MET A 1 0.87 -0.10 -13.60
C MET A 1 2.12 -0.30 -12.75
N PHE A 2 2.13 -1.30 -11.86
CA PHE A 2 3.32 -1.72 -11.12
C PHE A 2 4.23 -2.57 -12.01
N GLU A 3 5.53 -2.39 -11.87
CA GLU A 3 6.53 -3.27 -12.46
C GLU A 3 6.66 -4.55 -11.64
N ARG A 4 7.10 -5.64 -12.25
CA ARG A 4 7.28 -6.94 -11.58
C ARG A 4 8.05 -6.86 -10.25
N PRO A 5 9.23 -6.22 -10.15
CA PRO A 5 9.95 -6.11 -8.87
C PRO A 5 9.18 -5.31 -7.81
N GLU A 6 8.35 -4.35 -8.23
CA GLU A 6 7.52 -3.55 -7.32
C GLU A 6 6.38 -4.38 -6.75
N LEU A 7 5.69 -5.13 -7.62
CA LEU A 7 4.63 -6.03 -7.22
C LEU A 7 5.16 -7.15 -6.31
N ASP A 8 6.32 -7.73 -6.63
CA ASP A 8 6.98 -8.74 -5.80
C ASP A 8 7.28 -8.19 -4.39
N ALA A 9 7.76 -6.95 -4.28
CA ALA A 9 8.03 -6.31 -2.99
C ALA A 9 6.74 -6.08 -2.18
N ILE A 10 5.67 -5.60 -2.84
CA ILE A 10 4.36 -5.39 -2.21
C ILE A 10 3.77 -6.72 -1.73
N LEU A 11 3.79 -7.77 -2.57
CA LEU A 11 3.26 -9.10 -2.23
C LEU A 11 4.05 -9.76 -1.10
N ARG A 12 5.37 -9.54 -1.01
CA ARG A 12 6.18 -10.00 0.14
C ARG A 12 5.76 -9.32 1.44
N ALA A 13 5.50 -8.02 1.42
CA ALA A 13 5.00 -7.30 2.60
C ALA A 13 3.58 -7.78 2.97
N TYR A 14 2.73 -7.98 1.97
CA TYR A 14 1.40 -8.55 2.11
C TYR A 14 1.39 -9.94 2.75
N GLY A 15 2.22 -10.86 2.24
CA GLY A 15 2.32 -12.22 2.78
C GLY A 15 2.69 -12.27 4.26
N ARG A 16 3.60 -11.39 4.72
CA ARG A 16 3.94 -11.29 6.16
C ARG A 16 2.74 -10.89 7.02
N ARG A 17 1.87 -10.02 6.49
CA ARG A 17 0.68 -9.52 7.20
C ARG A 17 -0.50 -10.49 7.15
N VAL A 18 -0.64 -11.25 6.07
CA VAL A 18 -1.55 -12.41 6.02
C VAL A 18 -1.14 -13.46 7.05
N ALA A 19 0.15 -13.78 7.15
CA ALA A 19 0.65 -14.73 8.15
C ALA A 19 0.43 -14.25 9.60
N ALA A 20 0.39 -12.94 9.84
CA ALA A 20 0.03 -12.35 11.13
C ALA A 20 -1.49 -12.31 11.39
N GLY A 21 -2.32 -12.64 10.40
CA GLY A 21 -3.79 -12.58 10.49
C GLY A 21 -4.38 -11.18 10.33
N ASP A 22 -3.57 -10.18 9.96
CA ASP A 22 -4.00 -8.79 9.84
C ASP A 22 -4.77 -8.55 8.53
N TRP A 23 -4.35 -9.16 7.43
CA TRP A 23 -4.86 -8.91 6.08
C TRP A 23 -5.45 -10.18 5.47
N ARG A 24 -6.47 -10.01 4.61
CA ARG A 24 -7.19 -11.15 4.03
C ARG A 24 -7.37 -11.08 2.52
N ASP A 25 -7.47 -9.88 1.98
CA ASP A 25 -7.74 -9.69 0.55
C ASP A 25 -6.98 -8.48 0.00
N TYR A 26 -6.82 -8.44 -1.32
CA TYR A 26 -6.24 -7.31 -2.02
C TYR A 26 -6.85 -7.12 -3.41
N ALA A 27 -6.79 -5.89 -3.90
CA ALA A 27 -7.15 -5.55 -5.28
C ALA A 27 -6.02 -4.75 -5.93
N ILE A 28 -5.88 -4.87 -7.25
CA ILE A 28 -4.89 -4.13 -8.04
C ILE A 28 -5.64 -3.36 -9.11
N ASP A 29 -5.58 -2.04 -9.04
CA ASP A 29 -6.19 -1.15 -10.02
C ASP A 29 -5.11 -0.48 -10.87
N SER A 30 -5.28 -0.57 -12.18
CA SER A 30 -4.50 0.17 -13.16
C SER A 30 -5.31 1.35 -13.66
N LEU A 31 -5.02 2.54 -13.12
CA LEU A 31 -5.61 3.79 -13.55
C LEU A 31 -4.72 4.45 -14.60
N LYS A 32 -5.27 5.45 -15.30
CA LYS A 32 -4.55 6.19 -16.36
C LYS A 32 -3.19 6.70 -15.89
N ASP A 33 -3.16 7.33 -14.71
CA ASP A 33 -1.96 8.01 -14.18
C ASP A 33 -1.39 7.34 -12.93
N GLN A 34 -2.01 6.25 -12.46
CA GLN A 34 -1.70 5.64 -11.18
C GLN A 34 -1.81 4.12 -11.21
N ALA A 35 -1.01 3.45 -10.37
CA ALA A 35 -1.24 2.06 -10.00
C ALA A 35 -1.58 2.01 -8.51
N VAL A 36 -2.61 1.25 -8.15
CA VAL A 36 -3.10 1.15 -6.78
C VAL A 36 -3.12 -0.31 -6.35
N PHE A 37 -2.55 -0.59 -5.19
CA PHE A 37 -2.67 -1.87 -4.50
C PHE A 37 -3.49 -1.64 -3.23
N SER A 38 -4.73 -2.11 -3.23
CA SER A 38 -5.69 -1.96 -2.13
C SER A 38 -5.61 -3.17 -1.21
N ILE A 39 -5.54 -2.96 0.11
CA ILE A 39 -5.40 -4.00 1.13
C ILE A 39 -6.65 -4.00 2.00
N TYR A 40 -7.23 -5.18 2.24
CA TYR A 40 -8.47 -5.34 2.99
C TYR A 40 -8.30 -6.25 4.21
N ARG A 41 -8.98 -5.89 5.30
CA ARG A 41 -9.15 -6.77 6.47
C ARG A 41 -10.24 -7.80 6.25
N ARG A 42 -11.29 -7.41 5.54
CA ARG A 42 -12.46 -8.21 5.14
C ARG A 42 -12.93 -7.74 3.77
N THR A 43 -13.48 -8.64 2.97
CA THR A 43 -13.91 -8.42 1.58
C THR A 43 -15.01 -7.34 1.43
N SER A 44 -15.77 -7.04 2.50
CA SER A 44 -16.88 -6.07 2.47
C SER A 44 -16.55 -4.69 3.08
N GLU A 45 -15.31 -4.46 3.49
CA GLU A 45 -14.89 -3.21 4.14
C GLU A 45 -14.17 -2.26 3.17
N HIS A 46 -14.09 -0.99 3.53
CA HIS A 46 -13.17 -0.06 2.88
C HIS A 46 -11.73 -0.58 3.02
N PRO A 47 -10.86 -0.34 2.02
CA PRO A 47 -9.48 -0.79 2.10
C PRO A 47 -8.78 -0.16 3.30
N LEU A 48 -8.16 -1.00 4.12
CA LEU A 48 -7.34 -0.60 5.27
C LEU A 48 -6.22 0.33 4.83
N TYR A 49 -5.56 -0.03 3.73
CA TYR A 49 -4.49 0.77 3.16
C TYR A 49 -4.53 0.66 1.64
N ARG A 50 -4.02 1.71 0.98
CA ARG A 50 -3.73 1.70 -0.46
C ARG A 50 -2.30 2.13 -0.70
N ILE A 51 -1.53 1.29 -1.41
CA ILE A 51 -0.21 1.65 -1.90
C ILE A 51 -0.40 2.20 -3.31
N VAL A 52 -0.06 3.47 -3.52
CA VAL A 52 -0.28 4.18 -4.77
C VAL A 52 1.06 4.55 -5.39
N LYS A 53 1.26 4.20 -6.67
CA LYS A 53 2.34 4.70 -7.54
C LYS A 53 1.78 5.78 -8.45
N THR A 54 2.33 6.99 -8.39
CA THR A 54 2.03 8.13 -9.26
C THR A 54 3.32 8.61 -9.92
N PRO A 55 3.65 8.13 -11.14
CA PRO A 55 4.92 8.44 -11.80
C PRO A 55 5.20 9.94 -11.98
N ALA A 56 4.16 10.74 -12.20
CA ALA A 56 4.26 12.20 -12.34
C ALA A 56 4.86 12.90 -11.10
N ASP A 57 4.68 12.32 -9.90
CA ASP A 57 5.20 12.86 -8.65
C ASP A 57 6.64 12.41 -8.33
N ALA A 58 7.24 11.55 -9.16
CA ALA A 58 8.58 10.98 -8.92
C ALA A 58 9.65 12.05 -8.68
N ARG A 59 9.63 13.13 -9.47
CA ARG A 59 10.60 14.25 -9.36
C ARG A 59 10.25 15.27 -8.28
N ARG A 60 9.06 15.19 -7.70
CA ARG A 60 8.58 16.11 -6.66
C ARG A 60 8.82 15.47 -5.28
N GLN A 61 7.74 15.04 -4.68
CA GLN A 61 7.60 14.45 -3.36
C GLN A 61 7.79 12.92 -3.34
N GLY A 62 7.98 12.31 -4.51
CA GLY A 62 8.19 10.88 -4.69
C GLY A 62 6.97 10.18 -5.26
N ALA A 63 7.20 9.13 -6.05
CA ALA A 63 6.17 8.43 -6.80
C ALA A 63 5.24 7.58 -5.92
N TRP A 64 5.59 7.35 -4.65
CA TRP A 64 4.91 6.37 -3.82
C TRP A 64 4.19 7.00 -2.63
N SER A 65 2.99 6.51 -2.34
CA SER A 65 2.26 6.89 -1.13
C SER A 65 1.47 5.72 -0.56
N ILE A 66 1.26 5.76 0.76
CA ILE A 66 0.34 4.89 1.50
C ILE A 66 -0.82 5.77 1.95
N LEU A 67 -2.03 5.39 1.58
CA LEU A 67 -3.26 6.03 2.04
C LEU A 67 -3.93 5.12 3.07
N ALA A 68 -4.49 5.70 4.12
CA ALA A 68 -5.38 5.06 5.09
C ALA A 68 -6.85 5.12 4.59
N PRO A 69 -7.81 4.54 5.34
CA PRO A 69 -9.22 4.70 5.02
C PRO A 69 -9.59 6.20 4.95
N GLY A 70 -10.51 6.56 4.06
CA GLY A 70 -10.85 7.97 3.81
C GLY A 70 -9.85 8.74 2.93
N GLY A 71 -8.73 8.14 2.52
CA GLY A 71 -7.80 8.74 1.55
C GLY A 71 -6.68 9.59 2.16
N THR A 72 -6.57 9.64 3.48
CA THR A 72 -5.48 10.32 4.17
C THR A 72 -4.13 9.68 3.85
N ILE A 73 -3.17 10.46 3.36
CA ILE A 73 -1.81 9.97 3.11
C ILE A 73 -1.07 9.85 4.45
N VAL A 74 -0.73 8.61 4.83
CA VAL A 74 0.01 8.32 6.08
C VAL A 74 1.51 8.17 5.86
N LYS A 75 1.93 7.91 4.62
CA LYS A 75 3.34 7.89 4.24
C LYS A 75 3.52 8.23 2.76
N ARG A 76 4.63 8.88 2.43
CA ARG A 76 5.03 9.20 1.05
C ARG A 76 6.54 9.07 0.90
N GLY A 77 7.02 8.71 -0.29
CA GLY A 77 8.44 8.55 -0.54
C GLY A 77 8.81 8.27 -2.00
N ARG A 78 10.13 8.32 -2.26
CA ARG A 78 10.72 8.01 -3.57
C ARG A 78 10.98 6.52 -3.77
N GLU A 79 11.26 5.80 -2.69
CA GLU A 79 11.57 4.38 -2.72
C GLU A 79 10.46 3.53 -2.10
N LEU A 80 10.04 2.49 -2.84
CA LEU A 80 9.01 1.56 -2.41
C LEU A 80 9.44 0.77 -1.16
N ALA A 81 10.68 0.27 -1.12
CA ALA A 81 11.17 -0.51 0.03
C ALA A 81 11.10 0.29 1.34
N ALA A 82 11.57 1.53 1.34
CA ALA A 82 11.48 2.44 2.48
C ALA A 82 10.02 2.74 2.86
N LEU A 83 9.13 2.87 1.87
CA LEU A 83 7.70 3.05 2.10
C LEU A 83 7.10 1.84 2.85
N LEU A 84 7.37 0.62 2.37
CA LEU A 84 6.82 -0.64 2.89
C LEU A 84 7.20 -0.92 4.35
N THR A 85 8.30 -0.37 4.86
CA THR A 85 8.66 -0.46 6.29
C THR A 85 7.59 0.10 7.24
N PHE A 86 6.67 0.93 6.73
CA PHE A 86 5.47 1.32 7.45
C PHE A 86 4.70 0.10 7.97
N PHE A 87 4.61 -0.95 7.16
CA PHE A 87 3.97 -2.21 7.53
C PHE A 87 4.89 -3.16 8.27
N ASP A 88 6.06 -2.76 8.78
CA ASP A 88 6.89 -3.63 9.63
C ASP A 88 6.86 -3.17 11.10
N ARG A 89 6.49 -1.90 11.37
CA ARG A 89 6.40 -1.40 12.74
C ARG A 89 5.23 -2.06 13.48
N ARG A 90 5.55 -2.81 14.54
CA ARG A 90 4.58 -3.31 15.53
C ARG A 90 3.73 -2.13 16.00
N LYS A 91 2.40 -2.26 15.90
CA LYS A 91 1.34 -1.31 16.31
C LYS A 91 0.89 -0.30 15.24
N PHE A 92 0.09 -0.78 14.30
CA PHE A 92 -1.09 -0.02 13.85
C PHE A 92 -2.31 -0.79 14.35
N ARG A 93 -2.65 -0.61 15.64
CA ARG A 93 -4.02 -0.91 16.07
C ARG A 93 -4.86 0.23 15.50
N VAL A 94 -5.63 -0.07 14.46
CA VAL A 94 -6.83 0.73 14.16
C VAL A 94 -7.73 0.53 15.38
N VAL A 95 -7.86 1.57 16.20
CA VAL A 95 -8.77 1.60 17.34
C VAL A 95 -10.09 2.14 16.77
N GLU A 96 -11.15 1.33 16.82
CA GLU A 96 -12.53 1.82 16.69
C GLU A 96 -12.97 2.46 18.00
#